data_AF-F8KV52-F1
#
_entry.id   AF-F8KV52-F1
#
_cell.length_a   1.000
_cell.length_b   1.000
_cell.length_c   1.000
_cell.angle_alpha   90.00
_cell.angle_beta   90.00
_cell.angle_gamma   90.00
#
_symmetry.space_group_name_H-M   'P 1'
#
loop_
_entity.id
_entity.type
_entity.pdbx_description
1 polymer ?
#
loop_
_entity_poly.entity_id
_entity_poly.type
_entity_poly.pdbx_seq_one_letter_code
_entity_poly.pdbx_strand_id
1 'polypeptide(L)'
;MDKAEFIKLFCGIGLLRGFTKDFGCLLKESNECIVILELQKSKYGNYYELNIKFFINGVFNKTYKKNKELKKDIGDVLDLDAPIEVEARVKKIK
;
A
#
# COMPACT_ATOMS: atom_id res chain seq x y z
N MET A 1 11.60 -9.13 -21.84
CA MET A 1 11.14 -9.76 -20.60
C MET A 1 9.71 -10.17 -20.82
N ASP A 2 9.40 -11.45 -20.66
CA ASP A 2 8.02 -11.90 -20.74
C ASP A 2 7.24 -11.49 -19.46
N LYS A 3 5.91 -11.64 -19.51
CA LYS A 3 5.04 -11.30 -18.38
C LYS A 3 5.40 -12.08 -17.11
N ALA A 4 5.76 -13.36 -17.24
CA ALA A 4 6.03 -14.23 -16.10
C ALA A 4 7.37 -13.85 -15.44
N GLU A 5 8.40 -13.59 -16.24
CA GLU A 5 9.70 -13.08 -15.81
C GLU A 5 9.56 -11.75 -15.07
N PHE A 6 8.78 -10.81 -15.62
CA PHE A 6 8.55 -9.52 -14.97
C PHE A 6 7.89 -9.66 -13.61
N ILE A 7 6.80 -10.43 -13.53
CA ILE A 7 6.09 -10.68 -12.27
C ILE A 7 7.01 -11.41 -11.28
N LYS A 8 7.81 -12.37 -11.75
CA LYS A 8 8.75 -13.12 -10.91
C LYS A 8 9.84 -12.20 -10.35
N LEU A 9 10.41 -11.32 -11.17
CA LEU A 9 11.40 -10.34 -10.73
C LEU A 9 10.80 -9.37 -9.71
N PHE A 10 9.63 -8.80 -10.01
CA PHE A 10 8.91 -7.91 -9.09
C PHE A 10 8.64 -8.58 -7.73
N CYS A 11 8.06 -9.78 -7.75
CA CYS A 11 7.82 -10.53 -6.51
C CYS A 11 9.13 -10.87 -5.78
N GLY A 12 10.17 -11.28 -6.51
CA GLY A 12 11.48 -11.61 -5.93
C GLY A 12 12.09 -10.43 -5.18
N ILE A 13 12.10 -9.24 -5.80
CA ILE A 13 12.59 -8.02 -5.17
C ILE A 13 11.77 -7.68 -3.92
N GLY A 14 10.44 -7.78 -4.00
CA GLY A 14 9.55 -7.53 -2.87
C GLY A 14 9.84 -8.43 -1.68
N LEU A 15 9.92 -9.73 -1.91
CA LEU A 15 10.21 -10.73 -0.89
C LEU A 15 11.57 -10.46 -0.22
N LEU A 16 12.61 -10.12 -1.00
CA LEU A 16 13.94 -9.74 -0.49
C LEU A 16 13.91 -8.48 0.40
N ARG A 17 12.92 -7.61 0.25
CA ARG A 17 12.74 -6.39 1.07
C ARG A 17 11.75 -6.58 2.23
N GLY A 18 11.38 -7.84 2.51
CA GLY A 18 10.51 -8.21 3.63
C GLY A 18 9.03 -7.95 3.38
N PHE A 19 8.60 -7.85 2.12
CA PHE A 19 7.18 -7.97 1.80
C PHE A 19 6.78 -9.45 1.82
N THR A 20 5.51 -9.69 2.12
CA THR A 20 4.86 -10.98 1.93
C THR A 20 4.03 -10.95 0.65
N LYS A 21 3.94 -12.07 -0.06
CA LYS A 21 3.05 -12.19 -1.22
C LYS A 21 1.73 -12.79 -0.76
N ASP A 22 0.64 -12.06 -0.91
CA ASP A 22 -0.70 -12.52 -0.52
C ASP A 22 -1.78 -11.85 -1.38
N PHE A 23 -2.93 -12.50 -1.57
CA PHE A 23 -4.07 -11.98 -2.34
C PHE A 23 -3.75 -11.45 -3.76
N GLY A 24 -2.62 -11.87 -4.34
CA GLY A 24 -2.13 -11.40 -5.65
C GLY A 24 -1.42 -10.04 -5.62
N CYS A 25 -1.02 -9.55 -4.45
CA CYS A 25 -0.20 -8.35 -4.25
C CYS A 25 0.99 -8.64 -3.33
N LEU A 26 1.86 -7.65 -3.15
CA LEU A 26 2.89 -7.66 -2.11
C LEU A 26 2.44 -6.78 -0.96
N LEU A 27 2.57 -7.27 0.27
CA LEU A 27 2.10 -6.59 1.48
C LEU A 27 3.17 -6.59 2.56
N LYS A 28 3.38 -5.44 3.18
CA LYS A 28 4.25 -5.27 4.34
C LYS A 28 3.48 -4.52 5.42
N GLU A 29 3.51 -5.04 6.63
CA GLU A 29 2.84 -4.44 7.78
C GLU A 29 3.84 -4.07 8.86
N SER A 30 3.46 -3.08 9.64
CA SER A 30 4.10 -2.64 10.87
C SER A 30 3.02 -2.27 11.88
N ASN A 31 3.40 -1.90 13.09
CA ASN A 31 2.45 -1.40 14.09
C ASN A 31 1.75 -0.10 13.62
N GLU A 32 2.40 0.68 12.75
CA GLU A 32 1.93 2.00 12.33
C GLU A 32 1.11 1.96 11.04
N CYS A 33 1.46 1.08 10.11
CA CYS A 33 0.80 1.04 8.81
C CYS A 33 0.92 -0.31 8.09
N ILE A 34 0.04 -0.49 7.12
CA ILE A 34 0.11 -1.55 6.11
C ILE A 34 0.36 -0.89 4.75
N VAL A 35 1.33 -1.42 4.02
CA VAL A 35 1.67 -1.01 2.65
C VAL A 35 1.35 -2.16 1.70
N ILE A 36 0.64 -1.84 0.62
CA ILE A 36 0.32 -2.78 -0.45
C ILE A 36 0.92 -2.28 -1.77
N LEU A 37 1.64 -3.17 -2.45
CA LEU A 37 2.11 -3.00 -3.83
C LEU A 37 1.33 -3.94 -4.73
N GLU A 38 0.54 -3.38 -5.64
CA GLU A 38 -0.32 -4.13 -6.55
C GLU A 38 0.03 -3.82 -8.01
N LEU A 39 0.38 -4.86 -8.77
CA LEU A 39 0.53 -4.76 -10.22
C LEU A 39 -0.83 -4.90 -10.90
N GLN A 40 -1.25 -3.86 -11.58
CA GLN A 40 -2.47 -3.83 -12.38
C GLN A 40 -2.12 -3.85 -13.87
N LYS A 41 -2.64 -4.82 -14.62
CA LYS A 41 -2.47 -4.82 -16.08
C LYS A 41 -3.33 -3.72 -16.68
N SER A 42 -2.73 -2.79 -17.42
CA SER A 42 -3.50 -1.76 -18.13
C SER A 42 -4.40 -2.38 -19.19
N LYS A 43 -5.61 -1.83 -19.32
CA LYS A 43 -6.59 -2.15 -20.38
C LYS A 43 -6.29 -1.41 -21.70
N TYR A 44 -5.48 -0.36 -21.67
CA TYR A 44 -5.26 0.56 -22.80
C TYR A 44 -3.94 0.32 -23.54
N GLY A 45 -3.03 -0.48 -22.98
CA GLY A 45 -1.76 -0.77 -23.63
C GLY A 45 -1.05 -1.96 -23.00
N ASN A 46 0.07 -2.39 -23.57
CA ASN A 46 0.85 -3.52 -23.06
C ASN A 46 1.84 -3.12 -21.95
N TYR A 47 1.32 -2.54 -20.87
CA TYR A 47 2.10 -2.19 -19.68
C TYR A 47 1.34 -2.55 -18.39
N TYR A 48 2.06 -2.46 -17.28
CA TYR A 48 1.53 -2.63 -15.93
C TYR A 48 1.61 -1.29 -15.19
N GLU A 49 0.60 -1.01 -14.39
CA GLU A 49 0.56 0.09 -13.43
C GLU A 49 0.89 -0.48 -12.06
N LEU A 50 1.74 0.22 -11.31
CA LEU A 50 2.05 -0.12 -9.94
C LEU A 50 1.20 0.77 -9.02
N ASN A 51 0.19 0.18 -8.41
CA ASN A 51 -0.60 0.84 -7.37
C ASN A 51 0.13 0.66 -6.03
N ILE A 52 0.43 1.78 -5.37
CA ILE A 52 1.03 1.82 -4.03
C ILE A 52 -0.03 2.36 -3.08
N LYS A 53 -0.44 1.55 -2.11
CA LYS A 53 -1.50 1.89 -1.15
C LYS A 53 -0.94 1.89 0.27
N PHE A 54 -1.26 2.92 1.03
CA PHE A 54 -0.89 3.06 2.43
C PHE A 54 -2.15 3.02 3.30
N PHE A 55 -2.09 2.28 4.39
CA PHE A 55 -3.16 2.18 5.38
C PHE A 55 -2.54 2.48 6.75
N ILE A 56 -2.74 3.69 7.25
CA ILE A 56 -2.06 4.22 8.43
C ILE A 56 -3.00 4.08 9.64
N ASN A 57 -2.55 3.32 10.63
CA ASN A 57 -3.31 3.12 11.86
C ASN A 57 -3.44 4.45 12.64
N GLY A 58 -4.65 4.74 13.10
CA GLY A 58 -5.00 5.93 13.86
C GLY A 58 -5.30 7.17 13.02
N VAL A 59 -5.02 7.16 11.72
CA VAL A 59 -5.44 8.22 10.81
C VAL A 59 -6.94 8.06 10.51
N PHE A 60 -7.68 9.17 10.50
CA PHE A 60 -9.14 9.20 10.37
C PHE A 60 -9.89 8.29 11.38
N ASN A 61 -9.29 8.04 12.55
CA ASN A 61 -9.79 7.13 13.57
C ASN A 61 -10.02 5.67 13.08
N LYS A 62 -9.24 5.24 12.07
CA LYS A 62 -9.29 3.89 11.50
C LYS A 62 -8.12 3.05 11.98
N THR A 63 -8.35 1.74 12.12
CA THR A 63 -7.30 0.75 12.36
C THR A 63 -7.42 -0.37 11.36
N TYR A 64 -6.31 -0.76 10.76
CA TYR A 64 -6.29 -1.73 9.68
C TYR A 64 -5.65 -3.03 10.14
N LYS A 65 -6.17 -4.14 9.64
CA LYS A 65 -5.59 -5.48 9.79
C LYS A 65 -5.52 -6.12 8.42
N LYS A 66 -4.44 -6.85 8.15
CA LYS A 66 -4.25 -7.58 6.89
C LYS A 66 -5.48 -8.43 6.56
N ASN A 67 -6.15 -8.14 5.45
CA ASN A 67 -7.25 -8.92 4.93
C ASN A 67 -7.37 -8.74 3.40
N LYS A 68 -8.20 -9.57 2.76
CA LYS A 68 -8.42 -9.54 1.30
C LYS A 68 -9.14 -8.26 0.82
N GLU A 69 -9.95 -7.64 1.66
CA GLU A 69 -10.74 -6.46 1.31
C GLU A 69 -9.88 -5.20 1.20
N LEU A 70 -8.78 -5.08 1.97
CA LEU A 70 -7.82 -3.98 1.86
C LEU A 70 -7.25 -3.83 0.45
N LYS A 71 -7.12 -4.93 -0.29
CA LYS A 71 -6.68 -4.87 -1.69
C LYS A 71 -7.64 -4.06 -2.56
N LYS A 72 -8.95 -4.13 -2.31
CA LYS A 72 -9.97 -3.44 -3.11
C LYS A 72 -10.12 -1.97 -2.73
N ASP A 73 -9.67 -1.60 -1.53
CA ASP A 73 -9.66 -0.23 -1.05
C ASP A 73 -8.64 0.61 -1.84
N ILE A 74 -8.84 1.92 -1.87
CA ILE A 74 -7.91 2.88 -2.46
C ILE A 74 -6.73 3.22 -1.52
N GLY A 75 -6.88 2.94 -0.22
CA GLY A 75 -5.92 3.34 0.81
C GLY A 75 -6.23 4.71 1.40
N ASP A 76 -5.45 5.11 2.39
CA ASP A 76 -5.52 6.46 2.94
C ASP A 76 -4.89 7.44 1.93
N VAL A 77 -5.75 8.26 1.33
CA VAL A 77 -5.34 9.36 0.45
C VAL A 77 -5.12 10.59 1.33
N LEU A 78 -3.87 11.00 1.48
CA LEU A 78 -3.50 12.21 2.19
C LEU A 78 -3.36 13.35 1.18
N ASP A 79 -4.19 14.37 1.32
CA ASP A 79 -3.96 15.66 0.69
C ASP A 79 -2.96 16.43 1.56
N LEU A 80 -1.74 16.62 1.05
CA LEU A 80 -0.68 17.35 1.74
C LEU A 80 -0.80 18.87 1.55
N ASP A 81 -1.65 19.31 0.62
CA ASP A 81 -1.93 20.72 0.34
C ASP A 81 -3.08 21.25 1.20
N ALA A 82 -3.93 20.35 1.72
CA ALA A 82 -4.88 20.68 2.76
C ALA A 82 -4.15 20.94 4.10
N PRO A 83 -4.41 22.06 4.80
CA PRO A 83 -3.83 22.29 6.12
C PRO A 83 -4.30 21.20 7.07
N ILE A 84 -3.41 20.26 7.38
CA ILE A 84 -3.62 19.28 8.44
C ILE A 84 -3.83 20.09 9.72
N GLU A 85 -5.04 20.06 10.28
CA GLU A 85 -5.38 20.80 11.50
C GLU A 85 -4.31 20.55 12.56
N VAL A 86 -3.60 21.64 12.89
CA VAL A 86 -2.39 21.65 13.74
C VAL A 86 -2.64 21.01 15.12
N GLU A 87 -3.90 20.96 15.56
CA GLU A 87 -4.33 20.32 16.81
C GLU A 87 -3.98 18.81 16.89
N ALA A 88 -3.92 18.11 15.75
CA ALA A 88 -3.55 16.69 15.71
C ALA A 88 -2.06 16.46 16.05
N ARG A 89 -1.18 17.47 15.90
CA ARG A 89 0.23 17.38 16.32
C ARG A 89 0.41 17.49 17.84
N VAL A 90 -0.47 18.22 18.53
CA VAL A 90 -0.27 18.55 19.96
C VAL A 90 -0.64 17.37 20.88
N LYS A 91 -1.52 16.46 20.45
CA LYS A 91 -1.96 15.32 21.27
C LYS A 91 -0.99 14.13 21.31
N LYS A 92 0.08 14.10 20.50
CA LYS A 92 1.12 13.05 20.54
C LYS A 92 2.36 13.42 21.37
N ILE A 93 2.37 14.60 22.00
CA ILE A 93 3.43 15.02 22.94
C ILE A 93 2.79 15.32 24.30
N LYS A 94 2.26 14.28 24.96
CA LYS A 94 2.04 14.24 26.41
C LYS A 94 2.22 12.82 26.90
#